data_AF-A0A497F2A0-F1
#
_entry.id   AF-A0A497F2A0-F1
#
_cell.length_a   1.000
_cell.length_b   1.000
_cell.length_c   1.000
_cell.angle_alpha   90.00
_cell.angle_beta   90.00
_cell.angle_gamma   90.00
#
_symmetry.space_group_name_H-M   'P 1'
#
loop_
_entity.id
_entity.type
_entity.pdbx_description
1 polymer ?
#
loop_
_entity_poly.entity_id
_entity_poly.type
_entity_poly.pdbx_seq_one_letter_code
_entity_poly.pdbx_strand_id
1 'polypeptide(L)'
;MDLDFTFLDQEVFEGLSHKGIRKILSKKVNEIGELFEEVARKRNLDFKCDKGNRKYVELGGSNKFVTFKLWYPSIAELVTFIKIQINFLEKIVFPVKKVRLKSICPDSRELSFLFPEYYNEYRASIPFKVYDVREILCEKLELLRRETS
;
A
#
# COMPACT_ATOMS: atom_id res chain seq x y z
N MET A 1 1.79 0.26 -11.13
CA MET A 1 2.70 -0.12 -10.03
C MET A 1 1.82 -0.48 -8.87
N ASP A 2 2.07 -1.62 -8.25
CA ASP A 2 1.22 -2.16 -7.19
C ASP A 2 2.02 -2.21 -5.88
N LEU A 3 1.39 -1.76 -4.80
CA LEU A 3 1.95 -1.73 -3.45
C LEU A 3 1.02 -2.50 -2.53
N ASP A 4 1.52 -3.59 -1.95
CA ASP A 4 0.78 -4.43 -1.01
C ASP A 4 1.33 -4.25 0.41
N PHE A 5 0.44 -3.93 1.34
CA PHE A 5 0.74 -3.76 2.76
C PHE A 5 -0.13 -4.67 3.61
N THR A 6 0.39 -5.06 4.78
CA THR A 6 -0.40 -5.75 5.81
C THR A 6 -0.27 -5.00 7.13
N PHE A 7 -1.42 -4.87 7.80
CA PHE A 7 -1.50 -4.23 9.10
C PHE A 7 -0.85 -5.13 10.16
N LEU A 8 0.19 -4.64 10.81
CA LEU A 8 1.01 -5.45 11.72
C LEU A 8 0.34 -5.72 13.07
N ASP A 9 -0.41 -4.74 13.58
CA ASP A 9 -0.91 -4.77 14.95
C ASP A 9 -2.24 -5.53 15.02
N GLN A 10 -2.16 -6.87 15.10
CA GLN A 10 -3.36 -7.71 15.14
C GLN A 10 -4.02 -7.74 16.53
N GLU A 11 -3.30 -7.33 17.58
CA GLU A 11 -3.79 -7.34 18.97
C GLU A 11 -5.00 -6.43 19.16
N VAL A 12 -5.12 -5.35 18.37
CA VAL A 12 -6.26 -4.43 18.41
C VAL A 12 -7.61 -5.07 18.07
N PHE A 13 -7.60 -6.29 17.50
CA PHE A 13 -8.80 -7.03 17.15
C PHE A 13 -9.17 -8.11 18.17
N GLU A 14 -8.31 -8.39 19.16
CA GLU A 14 -8.54 -9.44 20.14
C GLU A 14 -9.73 -9.13 21.03
N GLY A 15 -10.59 -10.14 21.27
CA GLY A 15 -11.78 -10.02 22.10
C GLY A 15 -12.91 -9.16 21.51
N LEU A 16 -12.75 -8.59 20.30
CA LEU A 16 -13.78 -7.77 19.67
C LEU A 16 -14.79 -8.59 18.87
N SER A 17 -16.05 -8.13 18.89
CA SER A 17 -17.08 -8.63 17.97
C SER A 17 -16.79 -8.22 16.53
N HIS A 18 -17.38 -8.92 15.56
CA HIS A 18 -17.31 -8.56 14.14
C HIS A 18 -17.71 -7.10 13.86
N LYS A 19 -18.72 -6.57 14.57
CA LYS A 19 -19.15 -5.17 14.46
C LYS A 19 -18.07 -4.21 14.99
N GLY A 20 -17.42 -4.57 16.09
CA GLY A 20 -16.29 -3.83 16.67
C GLY A 20 -15.10 -3.75 15.71
N ILE A 21 -14.68 -4.89 15.17
CA ILE A 21 -13.61 -4.98 14.17
C ILE A 21 -13.94 -4.08 12.97
N ARG A 22 -15.14 -4.19 12.39
CA ARG A 22 -15.55 -3.38 11.23
C ARG A 22 -15.50 -1.87 11.51
N LYS A 23 -15.83 -1.43 12.73
CA LYS A 23 -15.76 -0.03 13.13
C LYS A 23 -14.31 0.48 13.15
N ILE A 24 -13.39 -0.32 13.71
CA ILE A 24 -11.96 0.01 13.73
C ILE A 24 -11.39 0.06 12.31
N LEU A 25 -11.67 -0.96 11.50
CA LEU A 25 -11.22 -1.02 10.11
C LEU A 25 -11.72 0.19 9.31
N SER A 26 -13.00 0.55 9.46
CA SER A 26 -13.55 1.73 8.80
C SER A 26 -12.81 3.01 9.21
N LYS A 27 -12.49 3.18 10.50
CA LYS A 27 -11.72 4.32 10.99
C LYS A 27 -10.32 4.35 10.38
N LYS A 28 -9.60 3.22 10.41
CA LYS A 28 -8.25 3.10 9.85
C LYS A 28 -8.20 3.38 8.35
N VAL A 29 -9.20 2.91 7.60
CA VAL A 29 -9.32 3.21 6.17
C VAL A 29 -9.49 4.71 5.92
N ASN A 30 -10.26 5.42 6.75
CA ASN A 30 -10.40 6.88 6.62
C ASN A 30 -9.07 7.59 6.94
N GLU A 31 -8.41 7.25 8.05
CA GLU A 31 -7.12 7.83 8.44
C GLU A 31 -6.06 7.67 7.33
N ILE A 32 -5.99 6.48 6.72
CA ILE A 32 -5.07 6.21 5.61
C ILE A 32 -5.51 6.94 4.33
N GLY A 33 -6.82 7.00 4.07
CA GLY A 33 -7.36 7.72 2.93
C GLY A 33 -7.06 9.22 2.97
N GLU A 34 -7.20 9.86 4.13
CA GLU A 34 -6.83 11.26 4.35
C GLU A 34 -5.34 11.51 4.08
N LEU A 35 -4.47 10.59 4.51
CA LEU A 35 -3.04 10.64 4.18
C LEU A 35 -2.80 10.57 2.66
N PHE A 36 -3.50 9.67 1.96
CA PHE A 36 -3.37 9.57 0.50
C PHE A 36 -3.97 10.77 -0.23
N GLU A 37 -5.01 11.42 0.28
CA GLU A 37 -5.51 12.69 -0.26
C GLU A 37 -4.47 13.81 -0.13
N GLU A 38 -3.74 13.87 0.99
CA GLU A 38 -2.65 14.82 1.16
C GLU A 38 -1.51 14.54 0.18
N VAL A 39 -1.10 13.28 0.03
CA VAL A 39 -0.07 12.88 -0.95
C VAL A 39 -0.52 13.20 -2.38
N ALA A 40 -1.78 12.89 -2.72
CA ALA A 40 -2.34 13.14 -4.04
C ALA A 40 -2.33 14.63 -4.37
N ARG A 41 -2.75 15.48 -3.43
CA ARG A 41 -2.70 16.95 -3.59
C ARG A 41 -1.27 17.47 -3.77
N LYS A 42 -0.29 16.95 -3.02
CA LYS A 42 1.13 17.35 -3.14
C LYS A 42 1.75 16.91 -4.46
N ARG A 43 1.30 15.78 -5.02
CA ARG A 43 1.89 15.13 -6.20
C ARG A 43 1.03 15.27 -7.47
N ASN A 44 -0.03 16.05 -7.41
CA ASN A 44 -1.01 16.25 -8.49
C ASN A 44 -1.59 14.92 -9.02
N LEU A 45 -1.98 14.03 -8.11
CA LEU A 45 -2.67 12.77 -8.42
C LEU A 45 -4.19 12.95 -8.27
N ASP A 46 -4.97 12.25 -9.08
CA ASP A 46 -6.43 12.18 -8.95
C ASP A 46 -6.82 11.08 -7.95
N PHE A 47 -7.10 11.49 -6.72
CA PHE A 47 -7.57 10.60 -5.68
C PHE A 47 -8.50 11.33 -4.71
N LYS A 48 -9.56 10.63 -4.29
CA LYS A 48 -10.46 11.04 -3.22
C LYS A 48 -10.83 9.81 -2.40
N CYS A 49 -10.72 9.89 -1.09
CA CYS A 49 -11.11 8.82 -0.18
C CYS A 49 -12.64 8.74 -0.06
N ASP A 50 -13.27 8.14 -1.07
CA ASP A 50 -14.70 7.84 -1.08
C ASP A 50 -14.92 6.32 -1.17
N LYS A 51 -15.31 5.72 -0.04
CA LYS A 51 -15.61 4.28 0.09
C LYS A 51 -16.80 3.82 -0.76
N GLY A 52 -17.65 4.75 -1.20
CA GLY A 52 -18.74 4.47 -2.14
C GLY A 52 -18.29 4.45 -3.60
N ASN A 53 -17.10 4.99 -3.89
CA ASN A 53 -16.59 5.13 -5.25
C ASN A 53 -15.46 4.13 -5.55
N ARG A 54 -15.83 3.05 -6.25
CA ARG A 54 -14.88 1.99 -6.69
C ARG A 54 -13.79 2.45 -7.65
N LYS A 55 -13.93 3.66 -8.23
CA LYS A 55 -12.84 4.31 -8.98
C LYS A 55 -11.63 4.54 -8.06
N TYR A 56 -11.86 4.93 -6.81
CA TYR A 56 -10.79 5.32 -5.88
C TYR A 56 -10.58 4.31 -4.75
N VAL A 57 -11.66 3.74 -4.21
CA VAL A 57 -11.60 2.86 -3.05
C VAL A 57 -12.44 1.61 -3.27
N GLU A 58 -11.83 0.44 -3.12
CA GLU A 58 -12.52 -0.85 -3.13
C GLU A 58 -12.33 -1.56 -1.79
N LEU A 59 -13.43 -1.91 -1.15
CA LEU A 59 -13.43 -2.71 0.06
C LEU A 59 -13.72 -4.17 -0.30
N GLY A 60 -12.87 -5.09 0.15
CA GLY A 60 -12.98 -6.51 -0.16
C GLY A 60 -12.96 -7.41 1.07
N GLY A 61 -13.40 -8.66 0.89
CA GLY A 61 -13.39 -9.69 1.93
C GLY A 61 -14.17 -9.31 3.20
N SER A 62 -15.33 -8.67 3.09
CA SER A 62 -16.08 -8.12 4.24
C SER A 62 -15.32 -7.02 5.01
N ASN A 63 -14.65 -6.11 4.27
CA ASN A 63 -13.78 -5.03 4.76
C ASN A 63 -12.44 -5.50 5.35
N LYS A 64 -12.04 -6.75 5.13
CA LYS A 64 -10.75 -7.29 5.58
C LYS A 64 -9.56 -6.70 4.84
N PHE A 65 -9.77 -6.25 3.61
CA PHE A 65 -8.78 -5.50 2.86
C PHE A 65 -9.41 -4.31 2.15
N VAL A 66 -8.58 -3.31 1.86
CA VAL A 66 -8.92 -2.14 1.07
C VAL A 66 -7.93 -1.98 -0.06
N THR A 67 -8.41 -1.55 -1.21
CA THR A 67 -7.59 -1.12 -2.33
C THR A 67 -7.84 0.35 -2.60
N PHE A 68 -6.79 1.15 -2.57
CA PHE A 68 -6.79 2.54 -3.01
C PHE A 68 -6.20 2.63 -4.42
N LYS A 69 -6.79 3.47 -5.26
CA LYS A 69 -6.37 3.70 -6.65
C LYS A 69 -6.10 5.17 -6.85
N LEU A 70 -4.82 5.55 -6.89
CA LEU A 70 -4.38 6.93 -7.10
C LEU A 70 -4.10 7.12 -8.59
N TRP A 71 -4.92 7.91 -9.28
CA TRP A 71 -4.89 8.05 -10.73
C TRP A 71 -3.90 9.14 -11.18
N TYR A 72 -3.24 8.91 -12.32
CA TYR A 72 -2.32 9.88 -12.91
C TYR A 72 -2.24 9.71 -14.44
N PRO A 73 -1.95 10.79 -15.20
CA PRO A 73 -1.65 10.70 -16.61
C PRO A 73 -0.26 10.08 -16.82
N SER A 74 -0.18 9.02 -17.61
CA SER A 74 1.12 8.45 -18.02
C SER A 74 1.77 9.29 -19.12
N ILE A 75 3.05 9.01 -19.41
CA ILE A 75 3.82 9.67 -20.48
C ILE A 75 3.18 9.48 -21.87
N ALA A 76 2.41 8.40 -22.06
CA ALA A 76 1.68 8.11 -23.30
C ALA A 76 0.25 8.71 -23.31
N GLU A 77 -0.04 9.68 -22.44
CA GLU A 77 -1.37 10.28 -22.21
C GLU A 77 -2.48 9.30 -21.81
N LEU A 78 -2.14 8.02 -21.61
CA LEU A 78 -3.06 7.03 -21.05
C LEU A 78 -3.20 7.27 -19.55
N VAL A 79 -4.44 7.42 -19.09
CA VAL A 79 -4.75 7.52 -17.66
C VAL A 79 -4.56 6.14 -17.02
N THR A 80 -3.68 6.08 -16.01
CA THR A 80 -3.40 4.87 -15.25
C THR A 80 -3.44 5.18 -13.75
N PHE A 81 -3.18 4.19 -12.89
CA PHE A 81 -3.21 4.37 -11.45
C PHE A 81 -2.14 3.56 -10.71
N ILE A 82 -1.78 4.05 -9.53
CA ILE A 82 -1.02 3.31 -8.52
C ILE A 82 -2.04 2.54 -7.68
N LYS A 83 -1.90 1.22 -7.65
CA LYS A 83 -2.76 0.36 -6.83
C LYS A 83 -2.09 0.16 -5.47
N ILE A 84 -2.77 0.53 -4.40
CA ILE A 84 -2.29 0.32 -3.03
C ILE A 84 -3.29 -0.56 -2.31
N GLN A 85 -2.92 -1.80 -2.01
CA GLN A 85 -3.76 -2.74 -1.27
C GLN A 85 -3.27 -2.88 0.15
N ILE A 86 -4.19 -2.90 1.11
CA ILE A 86 -3.88 -3.08 2.52
C ILE A 86 -4.75 -4.20 3.08
N ASN A 87 -4.11 -5.26 3.57
CA ASN A 87 -4.77 -6.34 4.28
C ASN A 87 -4.72 -6.09 5.79
N PHE A 88 -5.88 -6.11 6.45
CA PHE A 88 -5.97 -5.80 7.86
C PHE A 88 -6.04 -7.01 8.78
N LEU A 89 -6.47 -8.17 8.30
CA LEU A 89 -6.70 -9.37 9.14
C LEU A 89 -5.83 -10.55 8.73
N GLU A 90 -4.79 -10.30 7.94
CA GLU A 90 -3.78 -11.28 7.59
C GLU A 90 -2.76 -11.42 8.73
N LYS A 91 -2.57 -12.67 9.17
CA LYS A 91 -1.60 -13.01 10.21
C LYS A 91 -0.27 -13.27 9.55
N ILE A 92 0.71 -12.43 9.87
CA ILE A 92 2.09 -12.62 9.42
C ILE A 92 2.72 -13.72 10.27
N VAL A 93 3.14 -14.81 9.64
CA VAL A 93 3.68 -16.00 10.32
C VAL A 93 5.18 -15.85 10.57
N PHE A 94 5.90 -15.25 9.64
CA PHE A 94 7.34 -15.03 9.74
C PHE A 94 7.68 -13.63 10.26
N PRO A 95 8.72 -13.47 11.09
CA PRO A 95 9.08 -12.16 11.64
C PRO A 95 9.44 -11.17 10.52
N VAL A 96 8.83 -9.98 10.58
CA VAL A 96 9.11 -8.88 9.64
C VAL A 96 10.57 -8.44 9.74
N LYS A 97 11.17 -8.15 8.58
CA LYS A 97 12.56 -7.69 8.48
C LYS A 97 12.60 -6.17 8.39
N LYS A 98 13.51 -5.55 9.14
CA LYS A 98 13.82 -4.11 8.97
C LYS A 98 14.93 -3.99 7.93
N VAL A 99 14.63 -3.34 6.81
CA VAL A 99 15.58 -3.11 5.72
C VAL A 99 15.62 -1.63 5.36
N ARG A 100 16.66 -1.21 4.65
CA ARG A 100 16.69 0.10 3.99
C ARG A 100 16.27 -0.09 2.54
N LEU A 101 15.21 0.59 2.12
CA LEU A 101 14.76 0.54 0.74
C LEU A 101 15.85 1.12 -0.17
N LYS A 102 16.05 0.47 -1.31
CA LYS A 102 16.95 0.96 -2.36
C LYS A 102 16.13 1.73 -3.38
N SER A 103 16.61 2.91 -3.73
CA SER A 103 16.03 3.68 -4.83
C SER A 103 16.32 3.02 -6.16
N ILE A 104 15.36 3.11 -7.07
CA ILE A 104 15.56 2.82 -8.49
C ILE A 104 16.22 3.98 -9.25
N CYS A 105 16.29 5.17 -8.64
CA CYS A 105 16.92 6.35 -9.23
C CYS A 105 18.44 6.12 -9.30
N PRO A 106 19.05 6.18 -10.49
CA PRO A 106 20.48 5.93 -10.66
C PRO A 106 21.33 7.03 -10.02
N ASP A 107 22.59 6.70 -9.71
CA ASP A 107 23.57 7.71 -9.37
C ASP A 107 23.92 8.54 -10.62
N SER A 108 23.69 9.85 -10.58
CA SER A 108 23.90 10.73 -11.73
C SER A 108 24.11 12.17 -11.24
N ARG A 109 25.26 12.73 -11.61
CA ARG A 109 25.57 14.14 -11.34
C ARG A 109 24.63 15.08 -12.09
N GLU A 110 24.24 14.72 -13.31
CA GLU A 110 23.35 15.51 -14.14
C GLU A 110 21.96 15.60 -13.48
N LEU A 111 21.39 14.48 -13.05
CA LEU A 111 20.10 14.48 -12.35
C LEU A 111 20.16 15.25 -11.03
N SER A 112 21.27 15.12 -10.29
CA SER A 112 21.48 15.85 -9.04
C SER A 112 21.55 17.37 -9.25
N PHE A 113 22.04 17.82 -10.41
CA PHE A 113 22.15 19.22 -10.74
C PHE A 113 20.83 19.79 -11.31
N LEU A 114 20.18 19.04 -12.22
CA LEU A 114 18.97 19.49 -12.90
C LEU A 114 17.72 19.43 -12.01
N PHE A 115 17.65 18.44 -11.11
CA PHE A 115 16.47 18.21 -10.26
C PHE A 115 16.88 17.91 -8.82
N PRO A 116 17.59 18.82 -8.13
CA PRO A 116 18.23 18.53 -6.84
C PRO A 116 17.24 18.06 -5.77
N GLU A 117 16.07 18.68 -5.69
CA GLU A 117 15.04 18.32 -4.70
C GLU A 117 14.49 16.91 -4.94
N TYR A 118 14.03 16.62 -6.17
CA TYR A 118 13.55 15.29 -6.54
C TYR A 118 14.64 14.24 -6.43
N TYR A 119 15.87 14.56 -6.86
CA TYR A 119 17.00 13.64 -6.80
C TYR A 119 17.29 13.20 -5.36
N ASN A 120 17.34 14.15 -4.43
CA ASN A 120 17.55 13.87 -3.01
C ASN A 120 16.37 13.10 -2.41
N GLU A 121 15.14 13.45 -2.77
CA GLU A 121 13.94 12.75 -2.30
C GLU A 121 13.92 11.28 -2.76
N TYR A 122 14.10 11.03 -4.07
CA TYR A 122 14.07 9.68 -4.63
C TYR A 122 15.25 8.84 -4.15
N ARG A 123 16.42 9.43 -3.85
CA ARG A 123 17.60 8.72 -3.32
C ARG A 123 17.63 8.61 -1.80
N ALA A 124 16.62 9.15 -1.09
CA ALA A 124 16.54 9.05 0.35
C ALA A 124 16.52 7.58 0.82
N SER A 125 17.31 7.25 1.83
CA SER A 125 17.31 5.92 2.44
C SER A 125 16.15 5.80 3.43
N ILE A 126 15.12 5.07 3.03
CA ILE A 126 13.92 4.86 3.85
C ILE A 126 14.06 3.55 4.62
N PRO A 127 14.19 3.57 5.97
CA PRO A 127 14.09 2.36 6.77
C PRO A 127 12.63 1.87 6.75
N PHE A 128 12.42 0.61 6.39
CA PHE A 128 11.08 0.06 6.22
C PHE A 128 11.00 -1.38 6.74
N LYS A 129 9.80 -1.79 7.13
CA LYS A 129 9.50 -3.18 7.49
C LYS A 129 9.00 -3.91 6.25
N VAL A 130 9.64 -5.00 5.90
CA VAL A 130 9.28 -5.83 4.74
C VAL A 130 9.01 -7.25 5.18
N TYR A 131 8.23 -7.97 4.37
CA TYR A 131 8.00 -9.40 4.58
C TYR A 131 9.28 -10.20 4.55
N ASP A 132 9.29 -11.31 5.29
CA ASP A 132 10.22 -12.38 5.01
C ASP A 132 9.84 -13.00 3.65
N VAL A 133 10.83 -13.33 2.82
CA VAL A 133 10.59 -14.00 1.53
C VAL A 133 9.80 -15.31 1.68
N ARG A 134 9.88 -15.96 2.85
CA ARG A 134 9.09 -17.15 3.19
C ARG A 134 7.60 -16.85 3.28
N GLU A 135 7.20 -15.66 3.73
CA GLU A 135 5.79 -15.24 3.76
C GLU A 135 5.22 -15.19 2.34
N ILE A 136 5.96 -14.53 1.44
CA ILE A 136 5.61 -14.38 0.02
C ILE A 136 5.50 -15.75 -0.66
N LEU A 137 6.39 -16.69 -0.34
CA LEU A 137 6.35 -18.05 -0.87
C LEU A 137 5.10 -18.80 -0.37
N CYS A 138 4.80 -18.71 0.92
CA CYS A 138 3.63 -19.38 1.52
C CYS A 138 2.32 -18.89 0.90
N GLU A 139 2.14 -17.59 0.71
CA GLU A 139 0.98 -17.01 0.04
C GLU A 139 0.80 -17.56 -1.39
N LYS A 140 1.89 -17.60 -2.17
CA LYS A 140 1.85 -18.15 -3.54
C LYS A 140 1.49 -19.63 -3.59
N LEU A 141 2.04 -20.43 -2.66
CA LEU A 141 1.74 -21.86 -2.58
C LEU A 141 0.27 -22.10 -2.19
N GLU A 142 -0.27 -21.30 -1.28
CA GLU A 142 -1.66 -21.43 -0.87
C GLU A 142 -2.64 -21.04 -2.00
N LEU A 143 -2.31 -20.02 -2.79
CA LEU A 143 -3.06 -19.65 -3.99
C LEU A 143 -3.09 -20.80 -5.01
N LEU A 144 -1.93 -21.37 -5.33
CA LEU A 144 -1.83 -22.51 -6.25
C LEU A 144 -2.67 -23.71 -5.78
N ARG A 145 -2.64 -24.02 -4.48
CA ARG A 145 -3.44 -25.12 -3.92
C ARG A 145 -4.94 -24.93 -4.14
N ARG A 146 -5.41 -23.68 -4.02
CA ARG A 146 -6.83 -23.32 -4.19
C ARG A 146 -7.29 -23.35 -5.65
N GLU A 147 -6.38 -23.12 -6.60
CA GLU A 147 -6.69 -23.21 -8.04
C GLU A 147 -6.77 -24.66 -8.54
N THR A 148 -6.05 -25.58 -7.89
CA THR A 148 -6.04 -27.02 -8.24
C THR A 148 -7.08 -27.87 -7.50
N SER A 149 -7.91 -27.27 -6.64
CA SER A 149 -8.96 -27.96 -5.85
C SER A 149 -10.35 -27.57 -6.33
#